data_AF-A0A4C1SIP3-F1
#
_entry.id   AF-A0A4C1SIP3-F1
#
_cell.length_a   1.000
_cell.length_b   1.000
_cell.length_c   1.000
_cell.angle_alpha   90.00
_cell.angle_beta   90.00
_cell.angle_gamma   90.00
#
_symmetry.space_group_name_H-M   'P 1'
#
loop_
_entity.id
_entity.type
_entity.pdbx_description
1 polymer ?
#
loop_
_entity_poly.entity_id
_entity_poly.type
_entity_poly.pdbx_seq_one_letter_code
_entity_poly.pdbx_strand_id
1 'polypeptide(L)'
;MRILMVGLDAAGKTTILYKLKLGEIVTTIPTIGFNVETVEYKNISFTVWDVGGQDKIRPLWRHYFQNTQGLIFVVDSNDRERIGEAREELMRMLAEDELRDAVLLISR
;
A
#
# COMPACT_ATOMS: atom_id res chain seq x y z
N MET A 1 11.83 3.09 9.85
CA MET A 1 11.41 3.54 8.51
C MET A 1 9.91 3.37 8.39
N ARG A 2 9.16 4.39 7.95
CA ARG A 2 7.70 4.32 7.74
C ARG A 2 7.37 4.13 6.26
N ILE A 3 6.68 3.03 5.96
CA ILE A 3 6.21 2.70 4.62
C ILE A 3 4.68 2.74 4.59
N LEU A 4 4.12 3.39 3.58
CA LEU A 4 2.71 3.36 3.25
C LEU A 4 2.48 2.35 2.12
N MET A 5 1.55 1.42 2.31
CA MET A 5 1.15 0.44 1.29
C MET A 5 -0.30 0.65 0.88
N VAL A 6 -0.51 0.95 -0.39
CA VAL A 6 -1.80 1.37 -0.98
C VAL A 6 -1.93 0.82 -2.40
N GLY A 7 -3.10 1.02 -3.01
CA GLY A 7 -3.52 0.39 -4.26
C GLY A 7 -4.98 -0.01 -4.19
N LEU A 8 -5.58 -0.39 -5.31
CA LEU A 8 -7.00 -0.73 -5.37
C LEU A 8 -7.34 -1.92 -4.46
N ASP A 9 -8.61 -2.08 -4.10
CA ASP A 9 -9.09 -3.29 -3.42
C ASP A 9 -8.74 -4.56 -4.22
N ALA A 10 -8.61 -5.68 -3.51
CA ALA A 10 -8.19 -6.97 -4.05
C ALA A 10 -6.78 -7.03 -4.70
N ALA A 11 -6.02 -5.92 -4.77
CA ALA A 11 -4.68 -5.92 -5.37
C ALA A 11 -3.60 -6.76 -4.63
N GLY A 12 -3.90 -7.30 -3.44
CA GLY A 12 -2.97 -8.18 -2.70
C GLY A 12 -2.10 -7.52 -1.63
N LYS A 13 -2.38 -6.25 -1.26
CA LYS A 13 -1.63 -5.49 -0.23
C LYS A 13 -1.46 -6.24 1.09
N THR A 14 -2.57 -6.63 1.71
CA THR A 14 -2.59 -7.34 2.99
C THR A 14 -1.92 -8.71 2.90
N THR A 15 -2.03 -9.39 1.76
CA THR A 15 -1.32 -10.65 1.50
C THR A 15 0.20 -10.44 1.48
N ILE A 16 0.69 -9.38 0.82
CA ILE A 16 2.11 -9.01 0.83
C ILE A 16 2.57 -8.67 2.24
N LEU A 17 1.80 -7.88 2.99
CA LEU A 17 2.13 -7.49 4.37
C LEU A 17 2.35 -8.72 5.26
N TYR A 18 1.39 -9.65 5.28
CA TYR A 18 1.49 -10.82 6.13
C TYR A 18 2.53 -11.83 5.64
N LYS A 19 2.76 -11.93 4.33
CA LYS A 19 3.89 -12.72 3.81
C LYS A 19 5.23 -12.18 4.29
N LEU A 20 5.40 -10.85 4.34
CA LEU A 20 6.60 -10.22 4.88
C LEU A 20 6.72 -10.39 6.40
N LYS A 21 5.59 -10.30 7.13
CA LYS A 21 5.55 -10.35 8.59
C LYS A 21 5.70 -11.76 9.16
N LEU A 22 5.02 -12.74 8.56
CA LEU A 22 4.88 -14.11 9.08
C LEU A 22 5.67 -15.13 8.25
N GLY A 23 6.12 -14.78 7.04
CA GLY A 23 6.80 -15.70 6.13
C GLY A 23 5.86 -16.64 5.37
N GLU A 24 4.55 -16.56 5.58
CA GLU A 24 3.54 -17.43 4.96
C GLU A 24 2.37 -16.65 4.34
N ILE A 25 1.65 -17.31 3.43
CA ILE A 25 0.46 -16.73 2.79
C ILE A 25 -0.74 -17.06 3.66
N VAL A 26 -1.40 -16.02 4.19
CA VAL A 26 -2.63 -16.14 4.96
C VAL A 26 -3.83 -15.76 4.10
N THR A 27 -4.97 -16.41 4.34
CA THR A 27 -6.24 -16.00 3.76
C THR A 27 -6.66 -14.66 4.34
N THR A 28 -6.83 -13.64 3.49
CA THR A 28 -7.20 -12.29 3.90
C THR A 28 -8.65 -12.00 3.53
N ILE A 29 -9.31 -11.18 4.35
CA ILE A 29 -10.61 -10.56 4.03
C ILE A 29 -10.38 -9.11 3.56
N PRO A 30 -11.35 -8.48 2.86
CA PRO A 30 -11.22 -7.07 2.48
C PRO A 30 -10.94 -6.15 3.68
N THR A 31 -9.84 -5.41 3.63
CA THR A 31 -9.47 -4.44 4.67
C THR A 31 -10.42 -3.25 4.65
N ILE A 32 -11.15 -3.03 5.75
CA ILE A 32 -12.11 -1.92 5.90
C ILE A 32 -11.42 -0.63 6.34
N GLY A 33 -10.34 -0.75 7.13
CA GLY A 33 -9.57 0.38 7.66
C GLY A 33 -8.11 0.27 7.26
N PHE A 34 -7.26 -0.06 8.24
CA PHE A 34 -5.83 -0.21 8.05
C PHE A 34 -5.24 -1.29 8.96
N ASN A 35 -4.10 -1.85 8.56
CA ASN A 35 -3.25 -2.68 9.39
C ASN A 35 -1.89 -1.96 9.58
N VAL A 36 -1.28 -2.12 10.76
CA VAL A 36 0.06 -1.58 11.03
C VAL A 36 0.93 -2.69 11.58
N GLU A 37 1.98 -3.02 10.85
CA GLU A 37 2.91 -4.07 11.26
C GLU A 37 4.35 -3.61 11.12
N THR A 38 5.17 -3.96 12.11
CA THR A 38 6.63 -3.84 12.01
C THR A 38 7.18 -5.14 11.42
N VAL A 39 7.88 -5.02 10.30
CA VAL A 39 8.50 -6.09 9.53
C VAL A 39 10.02 -6.00 9.68
N GLU A 40 10.66 -7.15 9.87
CA GLU A 40 12.11 -7.28 9.81
C GLU A 40 12.52 -8.00 8.53
N TYR A 41 13.37 -7.37 7.72
CA TYR A 41 13.88 -7.96 6.49
C TYR A 41 15.35 -7.58 6.29
N LYS A 42 16.22 -8.58 6.11
CA LYS A 42 17.66 -8.39 5.88
C LYS A 42 18.32 -7.41 6.87
N ASN A 43 18.05 -7.58 8.16
CA ASN A 43 18.55 -6.74 9.26
C ASN A 43 18.03 -5.29 9.26
N ILE A 44 16.96 -4.99 8.52
CA ILE A 44 16.29 -3.69 8.52
C ILE A 44 14.89 -3.88 9.11
N SER A 45 14.54 -3.03 10.07
CA SER A 45 13.20 -2.97 10.66
C SER A 45 12.43 -1.76 10.12
N PHE A 46 11.20 -1.99 9.65
CA PHE A 46 10.33 -0.93 9.13
C PHE A 46 8.86 -1.20 9.47
N THR A 47 8.10 -0.12 9.62
CA THR A 47 6.67 -0.18 9.92
C THR A 47 5.89 0.09 8.65
N VAL A 48 5.03 -0.85 8.27
CA VAL A 48 4.16 -0.78 7.10
C VAL A 48 2.74 -0.44 7.56
N TRP A 49 2.17 0.57 6.92
CA TRP A 49 0.76 0.94 7.02
C TRP A 49 0.04 0.43 5.78
N ASP A 50 -0.67 -0.70 5.90
CA ASP A 50 -1.54 -1.24 4.85
C ASP A 50 -2.92 -0.61 4.97
N VAL A 51 -3.34 0.16 3.97
CA VAL A 51 -4.62 0.88 4.00
C VAL A 51 -5.58 0.27 2.99
N GLY A 52 -6.83 0.07 3.40
CA GLY A 52 -7.87 -0.50 2.54
C GLY A 52 -8.06 0.30 1.24
N GLY A 53 -8.34 -0.41 0.15
CA GLY A 53 -8.36 0.16 -1.20
C GLY A 53 -9.74 0.33 -1.83
N GLN A 54 -10.81 0.06 -1.09
CA GLN A 54 -12.18 0.20 -1.62
C GLN A 54 -12.47 1.67 -1.92
N ASP A 55 -13.20 1.94 -3.00
CA ASP A 55 -13.46 3.30 -3.52
C ASP A 55 -13.89 4.28 -2.43
N LYS A 56 -14.80 3.84 -1.55
CA LYS A 56 -15.37 4.66 -0.48
C LYS A 56 -14.35 5.10 0.58
N ILE A 57 -13.24 4.38 0.73
CA ILE A 57 -12.23 4.64 1.77
C ILE A 57 -10.92 5.20 1.20
N ARG A 58 -10.72 5.22 -0.12
CA ARG A 58 -9.53 5.85 -0.75
C ARG A 58 -9.31 7.31 -0.35
N PRO A 59 -10.35 8.15 -0.16
CA PRO A 59 -10.14 9.51 0.35
C PRO A 59 -9.47 9.59 1.74
N LEU A 60 -9.42 8.48 2.49
CA LEU A 60 -8.74 8.41 3.79
C LEU A 60 -7.22 8.21 3.65
N TRP A 61 -6.72 7.81 2.47
CA TRP A 61 -5.28 7.58 2.25
C TRP A 61 -4.43 8.79 2.61
N ARG A 62 -4.94 10.00 2.34
CA ARG A 62 -4.27 11.29 2.66
C ARG A 62 -3.94 11.47 4.14
N HIS A 63 -4.70 10.85 5.04
CA HIS A 63 -4.41 10.91 6.47
C HIS A 63 -3.11 10.16 6.85
N TYR A 64 -2.56 9.37 5.93
CA TYR A 64 -1.35 8.58 6.15
C TYR A 64 -0.13 9.09 5.39
N PHE A 65 -0.22 10.20 4.63
CA PHE A 65 0.90 10.68 3.80
C PHE A 65 2.03 11.30 4.63
N GLN A 66 1.70 12.16 5.59
CA GLN A 66 2.69 12.83 6.45
C GLN A 66 3.68 11.83 7.05
N ASN A 67 4.98 12.13 7.01
CA ASN A 67 6.08 11.30 7.52
C ASN A 67 6.24 9.93 6.83
N THR A 68 5.62 9.70 5.66
CA THR A 68 5.88 8.51 4.85
C THR A 68 7.24 8.64 4.16
N GLN A 69 8.10 7.64 4.34
CA GLN A 69 9.44 7.62 3.74
C GLN A 69 9.51 6.72 2.50
N GLY A 70 8.58 5.78 2.38
CA GLY A 70 8.44 4.91 1.22
C GLY A 70 6.98 4.63 0.92
N LEU A 71 6.64 4.61 -0.37
CA LEU A 71 5.33 4.29 -0.89
C LEU A 71 5.40 2.98 -1.66
N ILE A 72 4.67 1.97 -1.21
CA ILE A 72 4.43 0.74 -1.98
C ILE A 72 3.05 0.85 -2.61
N PHE A 73 3.01 0.99 -3.93
CA PHE A 73 1.76 0.96 -4.69
C PHE A 73 1.58 -0.42 -5.32
N VAL A 74 0.54 -1.15 -4.89
CA VAL A 74 0.28 -2.52 -5.34
C VAL A 74 -0.77 -2.52 -6.44
N VAL A 75 -0.46 -3.17 -7.55
CA VAL A 75 -1.32 -3.28 -8.73
C VAL A 75 -1.60 -4.75 -9.00
N ASP A 76 -2.87 -5.13 -9.16
CA ASP A 76 -3.21 -6.43 -9.72
C ASP A 76 -2.86 -6.46 -11.22
N SER A 77 -1.81 -7.20 -11.57
CA SER A 77 -1.35 -7.30 -12.95
C SER A 77 -2.28 -8.10 -13.87
N ASN A 78 -3.24 -8.85 -13.32
CA ASN A 78 -4.28 -9.55 -14.07
C ASN A 78 -5.52 -8.68 -14.30
N ASP A 79 -5.73 -7.64 -13.50
CA ASP A 79 -6.88 -6.74 -13.61
C ASP A 79 -6.64 -5.61 -14.62
N ARG A 80 -6.75 -5.98 -15.90
CA ARG A 80 -6.55 -5.04 -17.01
C ARG A 80 -7.66 -3.99 -17.12
N GLU A 81 -8.85 -4.26 -16.57
CA GLU A 81 -9.97 -3.34 -16.64
C GLU A 81 -9.75 -2.14 -15.70
N ARG A 82 -9.17 -2.39 -14.52
CA ARG A 82 -8.92 -1.34 -13.51
C ARG A 82 -7.51 -0.75 -13.54
N ILE A 83 -6.66 -1.11 -14.51
CA ILE A 83 -5.30 -0.54 -14.60
C ILE A 83 -5.29 0.98 -14.81
N GLY A 84 -6.29 1.51 -15.54
CA GLY A 84 -6.46 2.95 -15.74
C GLY A 84 -6.77 3.67 -14.43
N GLU A 85 -7.69 3.10 -13.65
CA GLU A 85 -8.06 3.57 -12.32
C GLU A 85 -6.86 3.54 -11.35
N ALA A 86 -6.10 2.45 -11.33
CA ALA A 86 -4.89 2.33 -10.53
C ALA A 86 -3.86 3.42 -10.88
N ARG A 87 -3.68 3.70 -12.18
CA ARG A 87 -2.81 4.78 -12.65
C ARG A 87 -3.32 6.14 -12.17
N GLU A 88 -4.62 6.42 -12.27
CA GLU A 88 -5.19 7.70 -11.82
C GLU A 88 -4.96 7.93 -10.32
N GLU A 89 -5.21 6.92 -9.49
CA GLU A 89 -4.98 7.03 -8.05
C GLU A 89 -3.49 7.21 -7.73
N LEU A 90 -2.59 6.48 -8.39
CA LEU A 90 -1.15 6.68 -8.23
C LEU A 90 -0.73 8.10 -8.60
N MET A 91 -1.21 8.63 -9.73
CA MET A 91 -0.88 9.98 -10.17
C MET A 91 -1.41 11.06 -9.21
N ARG A 92 -2.60 10.86 -8.63
CA ARG A 92 -3.13 11.76 -7.59
C ARG A 92 -2.22 11.77 -6.37
N MET A 93 -1.79 10.59 -5.91
CA MET A 93 -0.88 10.49 -4.76
C MET A 93 0.48 11.13 -5.01
N LEU A 94 1.07 10.94 -6.20
CA LEU A 94 2.36 11.52 -6.55
C LEU A 94 2.33 13.04 -6.72
N ALA A 95 1.14 13.64 -6.79
CA ALA A 95 0.96 15.09 -6.83
C ALA A 95 0.93 15.73 -5.42
N GLU A 96 0.91 14.93 -4.35
CA GLU A 96 0.83 15.41 -2.97
C GLU A 96 2.22 15.77 -2.44
N ASP A 97 2.36 16.99 -1.93
CA ASP A 97 3.65 17.51 -1.45
C ASP A 97 4.22 16.65 -0.31
N GLU A 98 3.38 16.06 0.54
CA GLU A 98 3.79 15.19 1.63
C GLU A 98 4.48 13.90 1.18
N LEU A 99 4.30 13.50 -0.08
CA LEU A 99 4.90 12.29 -0.67
C LEU A 99 6.08 12.59 -1.59
N ARG A 100 6.45 13.87 -1.76
CA ARG A 100 7.49 14.32 -2.70
C ARG A 100 8.85 13.63 -2.52
N ASP A 101 9.24 13.39 -1.28
CA ASP A 101 10.53 12.77 -0.93
C ASP A 101 10.42 11.27 -0.66
N ALA A 102 9.22 10.69 -0.75
CA ALA A 102 9.01 9.27 -0.50
C ALA A 102 9.53 8.44 -1.68
N VAL A 103 10.27 7.37 -1.38
CA VAL A 103 10.72 6.43 -2.42
C VAL A 103 9.53 5.57 -2.87
N LEU A 104 9.24 5.57 -4.17
CA LEU A 104 8.18 4.78 -4.77
C LEU A 104 8.67 3.37 -5.16
N LEU A 105 7.92 2.35 -4.75
CA LEU A 105 7.99 0.98 -5.25
C LEU A 105 6.64 0.58 -5.82
N ILE A 106 6.63 0.06 -7.05
CA ILE A 106 5.43 -0.54 -7.65
C ILE A 106 5.54 -2.06 -7.51
N SER A 107 4.56 -2.68 -6.83
CA SER A 107 4.46 -4.13 -6.70
C SER A 107 3.35 -4.67 -7.60
N ARG A 108 3.58 -5.86 -8.15
CA ARG A 108 2.64 -6.62 -8.99
C ARG A 108 2.24 -7.93 -8.35
#